data_AF-A0A7C9A8V5-F1
#
_entry.id   AF-A0A7C9A8V5-F1
#
_cell.length_a   1.000
_cell.length_b   1.000
_cell.length_c   1.000
_cell.angle_alpha   90.00
_cell.angle_beta   90.00
_cell.angle_gamma   90.00
#
_symmetry.space_group_name_H-M   'P 1'
#
loop_
_entity.id
_entity.type
_entity.pdbx_description
1 polymer ?
#
loop_
_entity_poly.entity_id
_entity_poly.type
_entity_poly.pdbx_seq_one_letter_code
_entity_poly.pdbx_strand_id
1 'polypeptide(L)'
;MADSVQRLSSLSESVTTSSTKLRIRIFRQDVPEILGSSDMSSELAAVLVDMIFKTLYIYDDLRSRKAVDDVILKALGEVTFMKTFAASVVHFMERQQKSHSNVGSYRLLKWSTFLLIGSKFSSISKNAVSRVIT
;
A
#
# COMPACT_ATOMS: atom_id res chain seq x y z
N MET A 1 17.09 1.75 9.07
CA MET A 1 16.98 2.55 7.82
C MET A 1 17.54 1.78 6.63
N ALA A 2 18.86 1.79 6.37
CA ALA A 2 19.46 1.13 5.19
C ALA A 2 19.20 -0.39 5.14
N ASP A 3 19.33 -1.08 6.29
CA ASP A 3 19.03 -2.50 6.40
C ASP A 3 17.56 -2.82 6.07
N SER A 4 16.61 -2.04 6.61
CA SER A 4 15.17 -2.22 6.35
C SER A 4 14.82 -2.06 4.88
N VAL A 5 15.42 -1.07 4.19
CA VAL A 5 15.23 -0.85 2.74
C VAL A 5 15.79 -2.04 1.96
N GLN A 6 16.99 -2.51 2.29
CA GLN A 6 17.62 -3.64 1.60
C GLN A 6 16.81 -4.93 1.77
N ARG A 7 16.36 -5.22 2.99
CA ARG A 7 15.50 -6.39 3.29
C ARG A 7 14.16 -6.33 2.56
N LEU A 8 13.56 -5.14 2.45
CA LEU A 8 12.29 -5.00 1.73
C LEU A 8 12.48 -5.12 0.22
N SER A 9 13.57 -4.58 -0.32
CA SER A 9 13.94 -4.70 -1.73
C SER A 9 14.17 -6.17 -2.12
N SER A 10 14.86 -6.95 -1.29
CA SER A 10 15.06 -8.38 -1.55
C SER A 10 13.75 -9.18 -1.50
N LEU A 11 12.84 -8.84 -0.57
CA LEU A 11 11.50 -9.44 -0.52
C LEU A 11 10.63 -9.06 -1.72
N SER A 12 10.82 -7.87 -2.29
CA SER A 12 10.05 -7.37 -3.44
C SER A 12 10.17 -8.28 -4.66
N GLU A 13 11.29 -8.98 -4.83
CA GLU A 13 11.48 -9.95 -5.92
C GLU A 13 10.64 -11.21 -5.70
N SER A 14 10.39 -11.59 -4.44
CA SER A 14 9.69 -12.82 -4.07
C SER A 14 8.16 -12.71 -4.13
N VAL A 15 7.60 -11.50 -4.24
CA VAL A 15 6.13 -11.31 -4.26
C VAL A 15 5.46 -11.86 -5.50
N THR A 16 6.20 -12.04 -6.60
CA THR A 16 5.67 -12.55 -7.87
C THR A 16 5.53 -14.08 -7.90
N THR A 17 5.98 -14.77 -6.84
CA THR A 17 5.84 -16.23 -6.67
C THR A 17 4.40 -16.70 -6.90
N SER A 18 4.21 -17.94 -7.38
CA SER A 18 2.90 -18.58 -7.50
C SER A 18 2.36 -19.13 -6.17
N SER A 19 3.20 -19.23 -5.14
CA SER A 19 2.83 -19.82 -3.85
C SER A 19 2.03 -18.86 -2.97
N THR A 20 0.71 -19.05 -2.89
CA THR A 20 -0.17 -18.29 -1.97
C THR A 20 0.33 -18.31 -0.52
N LYS A 21 0.87 -19.44 -0.04
CA LYS A 21 1.43 -19.56 1.31
C LYS A 21 2.61 -18.59 1.51
N LEU A 22 3.48 -18.48 0.51
CA LEU A 22 4.63 -17.58 0.57
C LEU A 22 4.19 -16.12 0.46
N ARG A 23 3.29 -15.79 -0.47
CA ARG A 23 2.70 -14.44 -0.59
C ARG A 23 2.12 -13.95 0.74
N ILE A 24 1.32 -14.80 1.41
CA ILE A 24 0.71 -14.49 2.70
C ILE A 24 1.79 -14.29 3.78
N ARG A 25 2.81 -15.16 3.85
CA ARG A 25 3.92 -15.01 4.79
C ARG A 25 4.62 -13.67 4.61
N ILE A 26 4.98 -13.32 3.38
CA ILE A 26 5.66 -12.07 3.06
C ILE A 26 4.89 -10.87 3.61
N PHE A 27 3.59 -10.77 3.30
CA PHE A 27 2.79 -9.61 3.71
C PHE A 27 2.32 -9.65 5.16
N ARG A 28 2.14 -10.82 5.79
CA ARG A 28 1.66 -10.91 7.18
C ARG A 28 2.74 -10.99 8.24
N GLN A 29 3.94 -11.41 7.88
CA GLN A 29 5.03 -11.65 8.82
C GLN A 29 6.24 -10.80 8.45
N ASP A 30 6.82 -11.03 7.28
CA ASP A 30 8.13 -10.48 6.92
C ASP A 30 8.08 -8.94 6.77
N VAL A 31 7.07 -8.42 6.05
CA VAL A 31 6.89 -6.97 5.87
C VAL A 31 6.60 -6.28 7.22
N PRO A 32 5.62 -6.70 8.04
CA PRO A 32 5.40 -6.11 9.36
C PRO A 32 6.61 -6.14 10.29
N GLU A 33 7.42 -7.21 10.26
CA GLU A 33 8.65 -7.31 11.06
C GLU A 33 9.66 -6.22 10.66
N ILE A 34 9.88 -6.03 9.35
CA ILE A 34 10.79 -5.00 8.84
C ILE A 34 10.30 -3.60 9.22
N LEU A 35 8.99 -3.34 9.10
CA LEU A 35 8.40 -2.04 9.41
C LEU A 35 8.33 -1.73 10.91
N GLY A 36 8.23 -2.75 11.78
CA GLY A 36 8.07 -2.56 13.22
C GLY A 36 9.29 -1.99 13.95
N SER A 37 10.43 -1.87 13.27
CA SER A 37 11.72 -1.48 13.86
C SER A 37 12.19 -0.06 13.51
N SER A 38 11.39 0.72 12.79
CA SER A 38 11.89 1.88 12.06
C SER A 38 10.82 2.95 11.81
N ASP A 39 11.15 4.23 12.02
CA ASP A 39 10.38 5.34 11.43
C ASP A 39 10.34 5.20 9.90
N MET A 40 9.24 5.57 9.25
CA MET A 40 9.08 5.34 7.80
C MET A 40 9.78 6.41 6.96
N SER A 41 10.97 6.10 6.42
CA SER A 41 11.66 6.97 5.47
C SER A 41 10.97 7.02 4.11
N SER A 42 11.26 8.05 3.31
CA SER A 42 10.71 8.20 1.95
C SER A 42 11.14 7.06 1.02
N GLU A 43 12.38 6.59 1.17
CA GLU A 43 12.91 5.47 0.38
C GLU A 43 12.22 4.15 0.73
N LEU A 44 12.08 3.87 2.04
CA LEU A 44 11.37 2.67 2.50
C LEU A 44 9.90 2.68 2.04
N ALA A 45 9.25 3.84 2.11
CA ALA A 45 7.89 4.03 1.60
C ALA A 45 7.81 3.77 0.09
N ALA A 46 8.75 4.28 -0.70
CA ALA A 46 8.78 4.05 -2.14
C ALA A 46 8.92 2.57 -2.50
N VAL A 47 9.84 1.86 -1.84
CA VAL A 47 10.04 0.40 -2.05
C VAL A 47 8.80 -0.39 -1.66
N LEU A 48 8.18 -0.07 -0.52
CA LEU A 48 6.95 -0.75 -0.08
C LEU A 48 5.81 -0.53 -1.06
N VAL A 49 5.62 0.71 -1.53
CA VAL A 49 4.58 1.05 -2.51
C VAL A 49 4.82 0.30 -3.83
N ASP A 50 6.04 0.30 -4.36
CA ASP A 50 6.37 -0.47 -5.58
C ASP A 50 6.04 -1.96 -5.40
N MET A 51 6.45 -2.55 -4.28
CA MET A 51 6.17 -3.94 -3.93
C MET A 51 4.66 -4.24 -3.87
N ILE A 52 3.85 -3.34 -3.30
CA ILE A 52 2.39 -3.47 -3.26
C ILE A 52 1.80 -3.43 -4.67
N PHE A 53 2.23 -2.47 -5.51
CA PHE A 53 1.71 -2.30 -6.87
C PHE A 53 2.12 -3.44 -7.81
N LYS A 54 3.26 -4.10 -7.60
CA LYS A 54 3.60 -5.36 -8.28
C LYS A 54 2.53 -6.44 -8.09
N THR A 55 1.82 -6.44 -6.96
CA THR A 55 0.75 -7.43 -6.71
C THR A 55 -0.54 -7.14 -7.47
N LEU A 56 -0.73 -5.94 -8.01
CA LEU A 56 -2.02 -5.41 -8.47
C LEU A 56 -2.73 -6.33 -9.45
N TYR A 57 -1.99 -6.89 -10.41
CA TYR A 57 -2.54 -7.78 -11.46
C TYR A 57 -2.22 -9.26 -11.23
N ILE A 58 -1.27 -9.57 -10.35
CA ILE A 58 -0.74 -10.94 -10.18
C ILE A 58 -1.51 -11.71 -9.10
N TYR A 59 -2.05 -11.01 -8.09
CA TYR A 59 -2.80 -11.66 -7.02
C TYR A 59 -4.26 -11.73 -7.41
N ASP A 60 -4.72 -12.92 -7.75
CA ASP A 60 -6.10 -13.28 -8.05
C ASP A 60 -6.83 -13.82 -6.82
N ASP A 61 -6.11 -14.49 -5.93
CA ASP A 61 -6.66 -15.11 -4.73
C ASP A 61 -6.99 -14.12 -3.60
N LEU A 62 -8.11 -14.36 -2.91
CA LEU A 62 -8.62 -13.48 -1.86
C LEU A 62 -7.69 -13.37 -0.65
N ARG A 63 -6.94 -14.44 -0.32
CA ARG A 63 -6.13 -14.48 0.90
C ARG A 63 -4.86 -13.64 0.74
N SER A 64 -4.18 -13.75 -0.39
CA SER A 64 -3.03 -12.91 -0.73
C SER A 64 -3.44 -11.45 -0.87
N ARG A 65 -4.58 -11.16 -1.53
CA ARG A 65 -5.12 -9.78 -1.63
C ARG A 65 -5.39 -9.20 -0.25
N LYS A 66 -6.04 -9.96 0.63
CA LYS A 66 -6.31 -9.52 2.01
C LYS A 66 -5.02 -9.24 2.77
N ALA A 67 -3.99 -10.08 2.62
CA ALA A 67 -2.70 -9.84 3.27
C ALA A 67 -2.06 -8.51 2.83
N VAL A 68 -2.13 -8.17 1.54
CA VAL A 68 -1.66 -6.86 1.02
C VAL A 68 -2.51 -5.72 1.58
N ASP A 69 -3.84 -5.86 1.57
CA ASP A 69 -4.75 -4.84 2.09
C ASP A 69 -4.52 -4.57 3.58
N ASP A 70 -4.28 -5.61 4.39
CA ASP A 70 -3.97 -5.50 5.82
C ASP A 70 -2.67 -4.66 6.03
N VAL A 71 -1.64 -4.84 5.17
CA VAL A 71 -0.41 -4.03 5.20
C VAL A 71 -0.66 -2.58 4.81
N ILE A 72 -1.43 -2.34 3.73
CA ILE A 72 -1.77 -0.97 3.29
C ILE A 72 -2.46 -0.23 4.44
N LEU A 73 -3.50 -0.83 5.02
CA LEU A 73 -4.27 -0.21 6.10
C LEU A 73 -3.39 0.12 7.31
N LYS A 74 -2.45 -0.75 7.68
CA LYS A 74 -1.50 -0.48 8.75
C LYS A 74 -0.53 0.66 8.39
N ALA A 75 0.04 0.63 7.19
CA ALA A 75 1.03 1.61 6.74
C ALA A 75 0.44 3.01 6.47
N LEU A 76 -0.87 3.13 6.24
CA LEU A 76 -1.55 4.43 6.09
C LEU A 76 -1.50 5.32 7.34
N GLY A 77 -1.14 4.76 8.51
CA GLY A 77 -0.83 5.55 9.70
C GLY A 77 0.41 6.44 9.54
N GLU A 78 1.33 6.05 8.65
CA GLU A 78 2.58 6.76 8.36
C GLU A 78 2.36 7.79 7.24
N VAL A 79 2.61 9.07 7.54
CA VAL A 79 2.35 10.18 6.60
C VAL A 79 3.17 10.04 5.31
N THR A 80 4.43 9.61 5.44
CA THR A 80 5.33 9.39 4.30
C THR A 80 4.77 8.33 3.36
N PHE A 81 4.38 7.17 3.91
CA PHE A 81 3.77 6.10 3.11
C PHE A 81 2.47 6.56 2.46
N MET A 82 1.58 7.19 3.23
CA MET A 82 0.29 7.66 2.74
C MET A 82 0.43 8.58 1.52
N LYS A 83 1.36 9.55 1.57
CA LYS A 83 1.61 10.49 0.45
C LYS A 83 2.14 9.75 -0.78
N THR A 84 3.15 8.89 -0.60
CA THR A 84 3.74 8.11 -1.69
C THR A 84 2.72 7.16 -2.33
N PHE A 85 1.92 6.48 -1.50
CA PHE A 85 0.88 5.57 -1.96
C PHE A 85 -0.22 6.30 -2.75
N ALA A 86 -0.68 7.46 -2.25
CA ALA A 86 -1.67 8.28 -2.96
C ALA A 86 -1.18 8.73 -4.34
N ALA A 87 0.08 9.19 -4.43
CA ALA A 87 0.68 9.58 -5.70
C ALA A 87 0.73 8.40 -6.68
N SER A 88 1.11 7.21 -6.23
CA SER A 88 1.13 6.00 -7.07
C SER A 88 -0.26 5.54 -7.50
N VAL A 89 -1.28 5.63 -6.63
CA VAL A 89 -2.68 5.31 -6.99
C VAL A 89 -3.14 6.19 -8.16
N VAL A 90 -2.95 7.52 -8.05
CA VAL A 90 -3.31 8.47 -9.11
C VAL A 90 -2.56 8.15 -10.40
N HIS A 91 -1.23 7.96 -10.31
CA HIS A 91 -0.39 7.63 -11.46
C HIS A 91 -0.85 6.36 -12.20
N PHE A 92 -1.19 5.30 -11.45
CA PHE A 92 -1.68 4.06 -12.05
C PHE A 92 -3.08 4.23 -12.64
N MET A 93 -3.99 4.95 -11.98
CA MET A 93 -5.34 5.19 -12.50
C MET A 93 -5.32 5.98 -13.81
N GLU A 94 -4.49 7.02 -13.92
CA GLU A 94 -4.30 7.80 -15.15
C GLU A 94 -3.79 6.92 -16.30
N ARG A 95 -2.86 6.00 -16.01
CA ARG A 95 -2.32 5.07 -17.02
C ARG A 95 -3.31 3.99 -17.41
N GLN A 96 -4.16 3.54 -16.48
CA GLN A 96 -5.17 2.50 -16.71
C GLN A 96 -6.37 2.98 -17.53
N GLN A 97 -6.55 4.29 -17.74
CA GLN A 97 -7.59 4.82 -18.63
C GLN A 97 -7.52 4.22 -20.06
N LYS A 98 -6.36 3.65 -20.45
CA LYS A 98 -6.12 3.04 -21.76
C LYS A 98 -6.23 1.50 -21.79
N SER A 99 -6.31 0.82 -20.63
CA SER A 99 -6.31 -0.66 -20.57
C SER A 99 -7.51 -1.19 -19.79
N HIS A 100 -8.36 -1.98 -20.44
CA HIS A 100 -9.62 -2.52 -19.93
C HIS A 100 -9.48 -3.65 -18.88
N SER A 101 -8.62 -3.51 -17.87
CA SER A 101 -8.50 -4.51 -16.80
C SER A 101 -9.47 -4.22 -15.64
N ASN A 102 -10.66 -4.82 -15.68
CA ASN A 102 -11.70 -4.67 -14.65
C ASN A 102 -11.20 -4.98 -13.23
N VAL A 103 -10.30 -5.96 -13.09
CA VAL A 103 -9.75 -6.39 -11.79
C VAL A 103 -8.80 -5.35 -11.21
N GLY A 104 -7.92 -4.78 -12.03
CA GLY A 104 -7.00 -3.73 -11.60
C GLY A 104 -7.72 -2.45 -11.22
N SER A 105 -8.68 -2.02 -12.05
CA SER A 105 -9.51 -0.84 -11.77
C SER A 105 -10.28 -0.97 -10.45
N TYR A 106 -10.88 -2.13 -10.18
CA TYR A 106 -11.56 -2.37 -8.91
C TYR A 106 -10.61 -2.30 -7.71
N ARG A 107 -9.40 -2.88 -7.82
CA ARG A 107 -8.40 -2.82 -6.73
C ARG A 107 -7.89 -1.40 -6.49
N LEU A 108 -7.63 -0.64 -7.55
CA LEU A 108 -7.25 0.78 -7.44
C LEU A 108 -8.35 1.62 -6.78
N LEU A 109 -9.61 1.38 -7.12
CA LEU A 109 -10.76 2.05 -6.48
C LEU A 109 -10.86 1.68 -4.99
N LYS A 110 -10.68 0.40 -4.66
CA LYS A 110 -10.65 -0.07 -3.26
C LYS A 110 -9.54 0.60 -2.47
N TRP A 111 -8.32 0.65 -3.02
CA TRP A 111 -7.18 1.30 -2.39
C TRP A 111 -7.35 2.82 -2.26
N SER A 112 -7.99 3.47 -3.23
CA SER A 112 -8.40 4.87 -3.12
C SER A 112 -9.37 5.07 -1.94
N THR A 113 -10.29 4.13 -1.73
CA THR A 113 -11.21 4.17 -0.59
C THR A 113 -10.47 3.98 0.74
N PHE A 114 -9.43 3.14 0.80
CA PHE A 114 -8.57 3.04 1.98
C PHE A 114 -7.88 4.36 2.30
N LEU A 115 -7.40 5.09 1.29
CA LEU A 115 -6.84 6.43 1.50
C LEU A 115 -7.87 7.40 2.10
N LEU A 116 -9.14 7.35 1.67
CA LEU A 116 -10.18 8.23 2.20
C LEU A 116 -10.56 7.90 3.65
N ILE A 117 -10.61 6.63 4.02
CA ILE A 117 -11.09 6.17 5.33
C ILE A 117 -9.95 6.04 6.35
N GLY A 118 -8.81 5.49 5.93
CA GLY A 118 -7.68 5.12 6.79
C GLY A 118 -6.61 6.21 6.92
N SER A 119 -6.66 7.28 6.13
CA SER A 119 -5.72 8.39 6.30
C SER A 119 -6.09 9.25 7.52
N LYS A 120 -5.06 9.83 8.17
CA LYS A 120 -5.27 10.92 9.15
C LYS A 120 -5.94 12.16 8.53
N PHE A 121 -6.11 12.21 7.21
CA PHE A 121 -6.84 13.28 6.54
C PHE A 121 -8.28 13.39 7.04
N SER A 122 -8.96 12.28 7.33
CA SER A 122 -10.33 12.30 7.88
C SER A 122 -10.42 12.90 9.29
N SER A 123 -9.36 12.75 10.10
CA SER A 123 -9.23 13.35 11.43
C SER A 123 -8.90 14.85 11.35
N ILE A 124 -7.99 15.22 10.44
CA ILE A 124 -7.61 16.61 10.19
C ILE A 124 -8.77 17.39 9.55
N SER A 125 -9.52 16.78 8.63
CA SER A 125 -10.65 17.41 7.93
C SER A 125 -11.86 17.60 8.84
N LYS A 126 -12.16 16.66 9.76
CA LYS A 126 -13.20 16.87 10.79
C LYS A 126 -12.93 18.15 11.61
N ASN A 127 -11.68 18.36 12.01
CA ASN A 127 -11.28 19.57 12.72
C ASN A 127 -11.31 20.81 11.82
N ALA A 128 -10.93 20.70 10.54
CA ALA A 128 -10.96 21.82 9.60
C ALA A 128 -12.40 22.25 9.25
N VAL A 129 -13.32 21.30 9.02
CA VAL A 129 -14.73 21.59 8.73
C VAL A 129 -15.42 22.21 9.94
N SER A 130 -15.10 21.77 11.17
CA SER A 130 -15.62 22.42 12.38
C SER A 130 -15.23 23.90 12.50
N ARG A 131 -14.05 24.28 12.00
CA ARG A 131 -13.57 25.67 11.97
C ARG A 131 -14.19 26.53 10.87
N VAL A 132 -14.85 25.93 9.89
CA VAL A 132 -15.60 26.64 8.84
C VAL A 132 -17.05 26.90 9.29
N ILE A 133 -17.52 26.16 10.29
CA ILE A 133 -18.88 26.26 10.85
C ILE A 133 -18.91 27.15 12.11
N THR A 134 -17.76 27.72 12.52
CA THR A 134 -17.67 28.72 13.60
C THR A 134 -17.42 30.10 13.00
#